data_AF-A0A1C2DA48-F1
#
_entry.id   AF-A0A1C2DA48-F1
#
_cell.length_a   1.000
_cell.length_b   1.000
_cell.length_c   1.000
_cell.angle_alpha   90.00
_cell.angle_beta   90.00
_cell.angle_gamma   90.00
#
_symmetry.space_group_name_H-M   'P 1'
#
loop_
_entity.id
_entity.type
_entity.pdbx_description
1 polymer ?
#
loop_
_entity_poly.entity_id
_entity_poly.type
_entity_poly.pdbx_seq_one_letter_code
_entity_poly.pdbx_strand_id
1 'polypeptide(L)'
;MFLSIAAVVSGWLLWRVFRARGGASLFSPCKHWSLLLARPMADAMEIEGFYSPACDPFTEEAQTTVRAALLYQAGIRSNFDDEAVREHFSATLEQQWYSLDLQALTAEDEPRAAMAFACARVAFLIRCALLMRWLEPELAWRVLLLNAQRAQDCFDSWADFGSAYKLGREQWVATFRVDSLGEAFHEQHLRQLLAAGSGAWADIYWQTPAALNPVLAE
;
A
#
# COMPACT_ATOMS: atom_id res chain seq x y z
N MET A 1 5.33 2.72 -48.92
CA MET A 1 4.93 1.86 -47.78
C MET A 1 5.69 2.18 -46.48
N PHE A 2 6.99 2.53 -46.52
CA PHE A 2 7.76 2.87 -45.30
C PHE A 2 7.43 4.22 -44.64
N LEU A 3 7.00 5.23 -45.42
CA LEU A 3 6.63 6.56 -44.89
C LEU A 3 5.40 6.53 -43.96
N SER A 4 4.47 5.61 -44.20
CA SER A 4 3.24 5.49 -43.42
C SER A 4 3.49 4.88 -42.03
N ILE A 5 4.46 3.97 -41.91
CA ILE A 5 4.83 3.35 -40.62
C ILE A 5 5.56 4.36 -39.74
N ALA A 6 6.48 5.15 -40.31
CA ALA A 6 7.18 6.19 -39.57
C ALA A 6 6.21 7.24 -38.99
N ALA A 7 5.21 7.67 -39.76
CA ALA A 7 4.20 8.62 -39.29
C ALA A 7 3.33 8.05 -38.15
N VAL A 8 2.98 6.76 -38.19
CA VAL A 8 2.22 6.10 -37.12
C VAL A 8 3.07 5.93 -35.86
N VAL A 9 4.34 5.54 -35.99
CA VAL A 9 5.26 5.40 -34.85
C VAL A 9 5.57 6.76 -34.22
N SER A 10 5.81 7.80 -35.04
CA SER A 10 6.01 9.16 -34.55
C SER A 10 4.75 9.74 -33.90
N GLY A 11 3.57 9.48 -34.47
CA GLY A 11 2.29 9.86 -33.89
C GLY A 11 2.01 9.15 -32.55
N TRP A 12 2.36 7.86 -32.45
CA TRP A 12 2.24 7.08 -31.21
C TRP A 12 3.22 7.52 -30.13
N LEU A 13 4.48 7.80 -30.50
CA LEU A 13 5.49 8.34 -29.58
C LEU A 13 5.12 9.74 -29.10
N LEU A 14 4.65 10.61 -30.00
CA LEU A 14 4.16 11.94 -29.65
C LEU A 14 2.93 11.83 -28.76
N TRP A 15 1.97 10.96 -29.06
CA TRP A 15 0.81 10.71 -28.21
C TRP A 15 1.21 10.21 -26.82
N ARG A 16 2.21 9.32 -26.71
CA ARG A 16 2.73 8.83 -25.43
C ARG A 16 3.41 9.95 -24.62
N VAL A 17 4.18 10.82 -25.29
CA VAL A 17 4.80 12.00 -24.67
C VAL A 17 3.77 13.06 -24.28
N PHE A 18 2.71 13.25 -25.07
CA PHE A 18 1.63 14.18 -24.76
C PHE A 18 0.73 13.65 -23.64
N ARG A 19 0.50 12.33 -23.55
CA ARG A 19 -0.21 11.69 -22.43
C ARG A 19 0.60 11.80 -21.13
N ALA A 20 1.93 11.74 -21.21
CA ALA A 20 2.82 12.02 -20.08
C ALA A 20 2.91 13.52 -19.71
N ARG A 21 2.40 14.43 -20.55
CA ARG A 21 2.39 15.89 -20.35
C ARG A 21 1.06 16.47 -19.88
N GLY A 22 0.01 15.66 -19.75
CA GLY A 22 -1.08 16.02 -18.82
C GLY A 22 -0.44 16.03 -17.43
N GLY A 23 -0.27 17.22 -16.84
CA GLY A 23 0.56 17.43 -15.66
C GLY A 23 0.42 16.28 -14.68
N ALA A 24 1.51 15.60 -14.36
CA ALA A 24 1.50 14.47 -13.45
C ALA A 24 0.86 14.94 -12.14
N SER A 25 -0.41 14.61 -11.96
CA SER A 25 -1.15 14.94 -10.74
C SER A 25 -0.34 14.34 -9.62
N LEU A 26 0.24 15.14 -8.74
CA LEU A 26 0.87 14.58 -7.56
C LEU A 26 -0.22 14.07 -6.63
N PHE A 27 0.06 13.04 -5.84
CA PHE A 27 -0.82 12.73 -4.72
C PHE A 27 -0.88 13.95 -3.79
N SER A 28 -2.03 14.19 -3.19
CA SER A 28 -2.08 15.10 -2.05
C SER A 28 -1.10 14.59 -0.96
N PRO A 29 -0.54 15.48 -0.12
CA PRO A 29 0.42 15.06 0.90
C PRO A 29 -0.09 13.93 1.79
N CYS A 30 -1.36 13.98 2.21
CA CYS A 30 -1.98 12.92 3.03
C CYS A 30 -2.07 11.58 2.29
N LYS A 31 -2.43 11.59 0.99
CA LYS A 31 -2.46 10.36 0.18
C LYS A 31 -1.06 9.77 0.03
N HIS A 32 -0.07 10.59 -0.30
CA HIS A 32 1.32 10.12 -0.41
C HIS A 32 1.81 9.53 0.93
N TRP A 33 1.61 10.24 2.03
CA TRP A 33 1.98 9.79 3.37
C TRP A 33 1.34 8.44 3.73
N SER A 34 0.04 8.27 3.44
CA SER A 34 -0.67 7.02 3.74
C SER A 34 -0.04 5.79 3.06
N LEU A 35 0.51 5.97 1.86
CA LEU A 35 1.19 4.89 1.13
C LEU A 35 2.56 4.55 1.72
N LEU A 36 3.24 5.51 2.37
CA LEU A 36 4.58 5.28 2.94
C LEU A 36 4.58 4.28 4.10
N LEU A 37 3.42 4.03 4.74
CA LEU A 37 3.27 2.95 5.72
C LEU A 37 3.57 1.57 5.10
N ALA A 38 3.23 1.39 3.81
CA ALA A 38 3.45 0.14 3.08
C ALA A 38 4.87 0.02 2.50
N ARG A 39 5.75 1.02 2.71
CA ARG A 39 7.07 1.07 2.08
C ARG A 39 7.91 -0.19 2.26
N PRO A 40 8.03 -0.77 3.48
CA PRO A 40 8.77 -2.02 3.66
C PRO A 40 8.26 -3.18 2.79
N MET A 41 6.95 -3.26 2.54
CA MET A 41 6.34 -4.34 1.77
C MET A 41 6.37 -4.06 0.27
N ALA A 42 6.11 -2.81 -0.13
CA ALA A 42 6.15 -2.40 -1.53
C ALA A 42 7.55 -2.56 -2.14
N ASP A 43 8.59 -2.26 -1.36
CA ASP A 43 9.98 -2.44 -1.78
C ASP A 43 10.34 -3.93 -1.86
N ALA A 44 9.97 -4.73 -0.85
CA ALA A 44 10.21 -6.17 -0.83
C ALA A 44 9.53 -6.95 -1.98
N MET A 45 8.34 -6.48 -2.40
CA MET A 45 7.57 -7.08 -3.48
C MET A 45 7.86 -6.45 -4.85
N GLU A 46 8.74 -5.44 -4.92
CA GLU A 46 9.11 -4.69 -6.13
C GLU A 46 7.89 -4.23 -6.95
N ILE A 47 6.84 -3.75 -6.28
CA ILE A 47 5.56 -3.44 -6.94
C ILE A 47 5.69 -2.15 -7.76
N GLU A 48 5.82 -2.31 -9.07
CA GLU A 48 5.80 -1.19 -10.01
C GLU A 48 4.48 -0.39 -9.92
N GLY A 49 4.59 0.93 -9.99
CA GLY A 49 3.43 1.81 -9.98
C GLY A 49 2.73 1.97 -8.62
N PHE A 50 3.19 1.31 -7.55
CA PHE A 50 2.58 1.40 -6.22
C PHE A 50 2.39 2.86 -5.76
N TYR A 51 3.42 3.69 -5.94
CA TYR A 51 3.42 5.13 -5.60
C TYR A 51 3.04 6.04 -6.77
N SER A 52 2.57 5.49 -7.89
CA SER A 52 2.16 6.29 -9.05
C SER A 52 0.79 6.92 -8.83
N PRO A 53 0.66 8.25 -8.96
CA PRO A 53 -0.62 8.92 -8.85
C PRO A 53 -1.56 8.66 -10.02
N ALA A 54 -1.03 8.20 -11.16
CA ALA A 54 -1.85 7.74 -12.28
C ALA A 54 -2.75 6.56 -11.89
N CYS A 55 -2.37 5.81 -10.85
CA CYS A 55 -3.10 4.62 -10.38
C CYS A 55 -3.37 3.62 -11.53
N ASP A 56 -2.41 3.48 -12.44
CA ASP A 56 -2.51 2.53 -13.53
C ASP A 56 -2.68 1.11 -12.97
N PRO A 57 -3.63 0.32 -13.48
CA PRO A 57 -3.84 -1.04 -13.02
C PRO A 57 -2.58 -1.88 -13.20
N PHE A 58 -2.41 -2.90 -12.34
CA PHE A 58 -1.35 -3.87 -12.50
C PHE A 58 -1.41 -4.56 -13.87
N THR A 59 -0.24 -4.89 -14.41
CA THR A 59 -0.11 -5.81 -15.54
C THR A 59 -0.65 -7.18 -15.16
N GLU A 60 -1.09 -7.99 -16.13
CA GLU A 60 -1.59 -9.34 -15.86
C GLU A 60 -0.59 -10.22 -15.09
N GLU A 61 0.72 -10.03 -15.37
CA GLU A 61 1.81 -10.69 -14.65
C GLU A 61 1.85 -10.25 -13.18
N ALA A 62 1.87 -8.94 -12.92
CA ALA A 62 1.86 -8.42 -11.55
C ALA A 62 0.60 -8.86 -10.78
N GLN A 63 -0.57 -8.85 -11.43
CA GLN A 63 -1.82 -9.34 -10.85
C GLN A 63 -1.71 -10.81 -10.44
N THR A 64 -1.16 -11.66 -11.30
CA THR A 64 -1.00 -13.09 -11.04
C THR A 64 -0.07 -13.33 -9.86
N THR A 65 1.04 -12.60 -9.78
CA THR A 65 2.04 -12.73 -8.71
C THR A 65 1.46 -12.41 -7.33
N VAL A 66 0.69 -11.32 -7.20
CA VAL A 66 0.22 -10.86 -5.89
C VAL A 66 -1.12 -11.48 -5.47
N ARG A 67 -1.93 -11.96 -6.42
CA ARG A 67 -3.34 -12.35 -6.18
C ARG A 67 -3.49 -13.28 -4.98
N ALA A 68 -2.85 -14.44 -4.99
CA ALA A 68 -3.07 -15.48 -4.00
C ALA A 68 -2.77 -14.97 -2.58
N ALA A 69 -1.70 -14.19 -2.45
CA ALA A 69 -1.27 -13.63 -1.19
C ALA A 69 -2.22 -12.51 -0.69
N LEU A 70 -2.71 -11.66 -1.59
CA LEU A 70 -3.73 -10.65 -1.25
C LEU A 70 -5.06 -11.28 -0.81
N LEU A 71 -5.52 -12.33 -1.51
CA LEU A 71 -6.74 -13.05 -1.13
C LEU A 71 -6.60 -13.70 0.25
N TYR A 72 -5.46 -14.35 0.50
CA TYR A 72 -5.17 -14.94 1.80
C TYR A 72 -5.19 -13.90 2.92
N GLN A 73 -4.50 -12.77 2.75
CA GLN A 73 -4.50 -11.69 3.73
C GLN A 73 -5.90 -11.12 3.98
N ALA A 74 -6.70 -10.96 2.92
CA ALA A 74 -8.07 -10.46 3.03
C ALA A 74 -9.05 -11.50 3.61
N GLY A 75 -8.63 -12.73 3.88
CA GLY A 75 -9.51 -13.82 4.30
C GLY A 75 -10.48 -14.30 3.21
N ILE A 76 -10.18 -14.00 1.94
CA ILE A 76 -10.99 -14.35 0.78
C ILE A 76 -10.54 -15.71 0.23
N ARG A 77 -11.49 -16.54 -0.17
CA ARG A 77 -11.19 -17.87 -0.73
C ARG A 77 -10.43 -17.75 -2.05
N SER A 78 -9.43 -18.59 -2.25
CA SER A 78 -8.56 -18.57 -3.44
C SER A 78 -9.28 -18.86 -4.76
N ASN A 79 -10.46 -19.47 -4.72
CA ASN A 79 -11.26 -19.80 -5.89
C ASN A 79 -12.23 -18.68 -6.31
N PHE A 80 -12.23 -17.53 -5.62
CA PHE A 80 -13.05 -16.39 -6.01
C PHE A 80 -12.46 -15.72 -7.26
N ASP A 81 -13.32 -15.43 -8.23
CA ASP A 81 -12.98 -14.56 -9.35
C ASP A 81 -12.99 -13.08 -8.92
N ASP A 82 -12.60 -12.18 -9.81
CA ASP A 82 -12.50 -10.75 -9.49
C ASP A 82 -13.84 -10.09 -9.16
N GLU A 83 -14.93 -10.60 -9.69
CA GLU A 83 -16.26 -10.08 -9.39
C GLU A 83 -16.66 -10.44 -7.96
N ALA A 84 -16.50 -11.70 -7.58
CA ALA A 84 -16.72 -12.15 -6.21
C ALA A 84 -15.80 -11.46 -5.20
N VAL A 85 -14.54 -11.15 -5.59
CA VAL A 85 -13.62 -10.38 -4.75
C VAL A 85 -14.09 -8.94 -4.56
N ARG A 86 -14.54 -8.26 -5.64
CA ARG A 86 -15.13 -6.92 -5.56
C ARG A 86 -16.36 -6.89 -4.66
N GLU A 87 -17.28 -7.85 -4.85
CA GLU A 87 -18.49 -7.98 -4.03
C GLU A 87 -18.15 -8.18 -2.55
N HIS A 88 -17.17 -9.04 -2.26
CA HIS A 88 -16.71 -9.26 -0.89
C HIS A 88 -16.20 -7.97 -0.25
N PHE A 89 -15.26 -7.27 -0.89
CA PHE A 89 -14.74 -6.02 -0.35
C PHE A 89 -15.81 -4.95 -0.17
N SER A 90 -16.72 -4.81 -1.14
CA SER A 90 -17.84 -3.86 -1.06
C SER A 90 -18.73 -4.15 0.15
N ALA A 91 -18.97 -5.42 0.47
CA ALA A 91 -19.82 -5.82 1.58
C ALA A 91 -19.14 -5.71 2.96
N THR A 92 -17.82 -5.96 3.05
CA THR A 92 -17.16 -6.19 4.35
C THR A 92 -16.13 -5.13 4.74
N LEU A 93 -15.49 -4.46 3.78
CA LEU A 93 -14.26 -3.73 4.03
C LEU A 93 -14.43 -2.61 5.06
N GLU A 94 -15.46 -1.78 4.94
CA GLU A 94 -15.70 -0.65 5.86
C GLU A 94 -15.85 -1.09 7.32
N GLN A 95 -16.39 -2.29 7.54
CA GLN A 95 -16.67 -2.83 8.87
C GLN A 95 -15.50 -3.62 9.45
N GLN A 96 -14.51 -4.01 8.64
CA GLN A 96 -13.52 -5.02 9.03
C GLN A 96 -12.07 -4.58 8.85
N TRP A 97 -11.79 -3.55 8.02
CA TRP A 97 -10.42 -3.13 7.68
C TRP A 97 -9.55 -2.90 8.92
N TYR A 98 -10.11 -2.35 9.99
CA TYR A 98 -9.39 -2.02 11.22
C TYR A 98 -8.99 -3.24 12.03
N SER A 99 -9.58 -4.40 11.78
CA SER A 99 -9.30 -5.67 12.46
C SER A 99 -8.41 -6.61 11.65
N LEU A 100 -8.13 -6.28 10.38
CA LEU A 100 -7.29 -7.11 9.51
C LEU A 100 -5.92 -7.35 10.17
N ASP A 101 -5.49 -8.62 10.13
CA ASP A 101 -4.30 -9.17 10.80
C ASP A 101 -4.28 -9.07 12.34
N LEU A 102 -5.12 -8.26 12.98
CA LEU A 102 -5.19 -8.15 14.45
C LEU A 102 -6.02 -9.26 15.11
N GLN A 103 -6.93 -9.89 14.36
CA GLN A 103 -7.75 -11.00 14.86
C GLN A 103 -6.92 -12.23 15.28
N ALA A 104 -5.69 -12.33 14.77
CA ALA A 104 -4.81 -13.46 15.04
C ALA A 104 -3.97 -13.30 16.31
N LEU A 105 -4.05 -12.16 17.01
CA LEU A 105 -3.23 -11.86 18.18
C LEU A 105 -3.40 -12.88 19.32
N THR A 106 -2.29 -13.24 19.96
CA THR A 106 -2.27 -14.06 21.18
C THR A 106 -1.94 -13.21 22.42
N ALA A 107 -1.98 -13.80 23.60
CA ALA A 107 -1.69 -13.10 24.86
C ALA A 107 -0.21 -12.71 25.00
N GLU A 108 0.67 -13.38 24.26
CA GLU A 108 2.11 -13.18 24.25
C GLU A 108 2.56 -12.11 23.24
N ASP A 109 1.69 -11.73 22.30
CA ASP A 109 1.95 -10.72 21.30
C ASP A 109 2.01 -9.31 21.93
N GLU A 110 2.97 -8.48 21.50
CA GLU A 110 2.99 -7.06 21.90
C GLU A 110 1.97 -6.28 21.04
N PRO A 111 0.91 -5.69 21.63
CA PRO A 111 -0.19 -5.13 20.86
C PRO A 111 0.22 -3.96 19.95
N ARG A 112 1.17 -3.13 20.39
CA ARG A 112 1.60 -1.95 19.63
C ARG A 112 2.44 -2.34 18.42
N ALA A 113 3.32 -3.32 18.56
CA ALA A 113 4.08 -3.93 17.48
C ALA A 113 3.15 -4.59 16.45
N ALA A 114 2.16 -5.35 16.92
CA ALA A 114 1.10 -5.89 16.06
C ALA A 114 0.34 -4.79 15.30
N MET A 115 0.03 -3.68 15.96
CA MET A 115 -0.63 -2.54 15.33
C MET A 115 0.22 -1.93 14.21
N ALA A 116 1.53 -1.78 14.40
CA ALA A 116 2.43 -1.27 13.35
C ALA A 116 2.44 -2.20 12.13
N PHE A 117 2.54 -3.51 12.38
CA PHE A 117 2.54 -4.52 11.33
C PHE A 117 1.21 -4.55 10.56
N ALA A 118 0.08 -4.52 11.28
CA ALA A 118 -1.24 -4.43 10.66
C ALA A 118 -1.43 -3.14 9.87
N CYS A 119 -0.94 -2.00 10.34
CA CYS A 119 -1.02 -0.73 9.61
C CYS A 119 -0.28 -0.80 8.26
N ALA A 120 0.93 -1.35 8.23
CA ALA A 120 1.70 -1.54 7.00
C ALA A 120 0.99 -2.49 6.03
N ARG A 121 0.50 -3.62 6.55
CA ARG A 121 -0.19 -4.65 5.77
C ARG A 121 -1.52 -4.19 5.20
N VAL A 122 -2.31 -3.43 5.96
CA VAL A 122 -3.54 -2.80 5.46
C VAL A 122 -3.21 -1.80 4.36
N ALA A 123 -2.22 -0.93 4.56
CA ALA A 123 -1.84 0.03 3.52
C ALA A 123 -1.41 -0.67 2.21
N PHE A 124 -0.63 -1.74 2.32
CA PHE A 124 -0.22 -2.55 1.17
C PHE A 124 -1.41 -3.23 0.49
N LEU A 125 -2.24 -3.96 1.23
CA LEU A 125 -3.40 -4.68 0.71
C LEU A 125 -4.36 -3.74 -0.02
N ILE A 126 -4.74 -2.63 0.60
CA ILE A 126 -5.73 -1.71 0.03
C ILE A 126 -5.19 -1.04 -1.23
N ARG A 127 -3.92 -0.66 -1.24
CA ARG A 127 -3.31 -0.10 -2.44
C ARG A 127 -3.22 -1.13 -3.56
N CYS A 128 -2.81 -2.35 -3.28
CA CYS A 128 -2.79 -3.42 -4.27
C CYS A 128 -4.20 -3.75 -4.77
N ALA A 129 -5.20 -3.87 -3.89
CA ALA A 129 -6.58 -4.14 -4.28
C ALA A 129 -7.17 -3.02 -5.18
N LEU A 130 -6.81 -1.76 -4.94
CA LEU A 130 -7.13 -0.65 -5.84
C LEU A 130 -6.47 -0.85 -7.22
N LEU A 131 -5.20 -1.23 -7.28
CA LEU A 131 -4.47 -1.48 -8.53
C LEU A 131 -4.90 -2.77 -9.25
N MET A 132 -5.50 -3.72 -8.53
CA MET A 132 -6.18 -4.91 -9.07
C MET A 132 -7.59 -4.61 -9.61
N ARG A 133 -8.11 -3.38 -9.43
CA ARG A 133 -9.51 -3.01 -9.69
C ARG A 133 -10.51 -3.83 -8.88
N TRP A 134 -10.13 -4.21 -7.66
CA TRP A 134 -11.02 -4.85 -6.69
C TRP A 134 -11.74 -3.86 -5.79
N LEU A 135 -11.28 -2.61 -5.73
CA LEU A 135 -11.86 -1.55 -4.91
C LEU A 135 -12.19 -0.33 -5.76
N GLU A 136 -13.32 0.28 -5.44
CA GLU A 136 -13.62 1.63 -5.90
C GLU A 136 -12.63 2.64 -5.28
N PRO A 137 -12.12 3.61 -6.05
CA PRO A 137 -11.08 4.54 -5.57
C PRO A 137 -11.44 5.28 -4.28
N GLU A 138 -12.69 5.71 -4.14
CA GLU A 138 -13.15 6.47 -2.97
C GLU A 138 -13.09 5.64 -1.68
N LEU A 139 -13.53 4.38 -1.75
CA LEU A 139 -13.46 3.45 -0.63
C LEU A 139 -12.01 3.12 -0.26
N ALA A 140 -11.17 2.84 -1.27
CA ALA A 140 -9.76 2.55 -1.03
C ALA A 140 -9.04 3.73 -0.34
N TRP A 141 -9.21 4.96 -0.83
CA TRP A 141 -8.58 6.13 -0.24
C TRP A 141 -9.11 6.44 1.16
N ARG A 142 -10.40 6.26 1.41
CA ARG A 142 -10.97 6.41 2.75
C ARG A 142 -10.28 5.48 3.75
N VAL A 143 -10.13 4.20 3.41
CA VAL A 143 -9.46 3.22 4.29
C VAL A 143 -7.99 3.55 4.46
N LEU A 144 -7.27 3.91 3.39
CA LEU A 144 -5.85 4.29 3.47
C LEU A 144 -5.63 5.49 4.39
N LEU A 145 -6.47 6.53 4.28
CA LEU A 145 -6.37 7.73 5.11
C LEU A 145 -6.74 7.43 6.58
N LEU A 146 -7.78 6.64 6.84
CA LEU A 146 -8.13 6.25 8.21
C LEU A 146 -7.06 5.36 8.86
N ASN A 147 -6.47 4.44 8.09
CA ASN A 147 -5.34 3.64 8.55
C ASN A 147 -4.10 4.52 8.83
N ALA A 148 -3.89 5.56 8.03
CA ALA A 148 -2.84 6.54 8.25
C ALA A 148 -3.04 7.32 9.57
N GLN A 149 -4.27 7.75 9.86
CA GLN A 149 -4.59 8.37 11.14
C GLN A 149 -4.32 7.41 12.30
N ARG A 150 -4.78 6.15 12.19
CA ARG A 150 -4.54 5.11 13.20
C ARG A 150 -3.06 4.94 13.52
N ALA A 151 -2.19 4.98 12.51
CA ALA A 151 -0.75 4.94 12.73
C ALA A 151 -0.27 6.18 13.50
N GLN A 152 -0.65 7.39 13.08
CA GLN A 152 -0.26 8.64 13.77
C GLN A 152 -0.74 8.70 15.22
N ASP A 153 -1.88 8.09 15.54
CA ASP A 153 -2.41 8.02 16.90
C ASP A 153 -1.65 7.03 17.80
N CYS A 154 -0.95 6.04 17.22
CA CYS A 154 -0.29 4.95 17.95
C CYS A 154 1.24 5.10 18.07
N PHE A 155 1.85 5.89 17.17
CA PHE A 155 3.30 6.06 17.07
C PHE A 155 3.69 7.52 16.97
N ASP A 156 4.92 7.83 17.39
CA ASP A 156 5.40 9.22 17.53
C ASP A 156 6.28 9.66 16.34
N SER A 157 6.81 8.73 15.56
CA SER A 157 7.69 9.00 14.43
C SER A 157 7.81 7.81 13.48
N TRP A 158 8.40 8.03 12.30
CA TRP A 158 8.75 6.95 11.38
C TRP A 158 9.73 5.94 11.99
N ALA A 159 10.67 6.39 12.82
CA ALA A 159 11.64 5.51 13.47
C ALA A 159 10.98 4.60 14.51
N ASP A 160 10.04 5.16 15.26
CA ASP A 160 9.24 4.45 16.25
C ASP A 160 8.28 3.46 15.58
N PHE A 161 7.53 3.90 14.55
CA PHE A 161 6.70 3.02 13.71
C PHE A 161 7.51 1.87 13.10
N GLY A 162 8.68 2.16 12.52
CA GLY A 162 9.54 1.15 11.88
C GLY A 162 10.12 0.14 12.87
N SER A 163 10.47 0.59 14.08
CA SER A 163 10.93 -0.29 15.15
C SER A 163 9.82 -1.21 15.64
N ALA A 164 8.60 -0.69 15.80
CA ALA A 164 7.43 -1.47 16.16
C ALA A 164 7.01 -2.44 15.04
N TYR A 165 7.08 -2.01 13.77
CA TYR A 165 6.81 -2.87 12.60
C TYR A 165 7.74 -4.07 12.55
N LYS A 166 9.04 -3.85 12.79
CA LYS A 166 10.04 -4.92 12.88
C LYS A 166 9.64 -5.97 13.91
N LEU A 167 9.35 -5.55 15.16
CA LEU A 167 8.93 -6.45 16.23
C LEU A 167 7.60 -7.15 15.88
N GLY A 168 6.64 -6.41 15.32
CA GLY A 168 5.32 -6.91 14.94
C GLY A 168 5.39 -8.00 13.87
N ARG A 169 6.38 -7.87 12.98
CA ARG A 169 6.68 -8.90 11.99
C ARG A 169 7.37 -10.12 12.58
N GLU A 170 8.34 -9.90 13.47
CA GLU A 170 9.06 -10.99 14.16
C GLU A 170 8.08 -11.88 14.93
N GLN A 171 7.13 -11.30 15.68
CA GLN A 171 6.09 -12.06 16.38
C GLN A 171 5.12 -12.76 15.40
N TRP A 172 4.77 -12.13 14.27
CA TRP A 172 3.91 -12.74 13.25
C TRP A 172 4.50 -14.04 12.72
N VAL A 173 5.77 -13.99 12.31
CA VAL A 173 6.52 -15.13 11.79
C VAL A 173 6.78 -16.17 12.87
N ALA A 174 7.07 -15.76 14.11
CA ALA A 174 7.32 -16.67 15.23
C ALA A 174 6.10 -17.55 15.56
N THR A 175 4.88 -17.06 15.31
CA THR A 175 3.63 -17.84 15.45
C THR A 175 3.27 -18.63 14.19
N PHE A 176 4.23 -18.85 13.27
CA PHE A 176 4.06 -19.59 12.01
C PHE A 176 2.95 -19.03 11.09
N ARG A 177 2.64 -17.74 11.21
CA ARG A 177 1.65 -17.09 10.34
C ARG A 177 2.31 -16.77 9.00
N VAL A 178 1.59 -17.03 7.90
CA VAL A 178 2.12 -16.84 6.54
C VAL A 178 2.40 -15.36 6.29
N ASP A 179 3.58 -15.08 5.75
CA ASP A 179 4.06 -13.74 5.42
C ASP A 179 4.61 -13.69 3.99
N SER A 180 3.75 -14.01 3.03
CA SER A 180 4.09 -14.09 1.61
C SER A 180 4.19 -12.74 0.89
N LEU A 181 3.93 -11.62 1.59
CA LEU A 181 3.85 -10.27 1.02
C LEU A 181 4.99 -9.34 1.47
N GLY A 182 6.07 -9.89 1.99
CA GLY A 182 7.30 -9.13 2.25
C GLY A 182 8.48 -10.02 2.57
N GLU A 183 9.63 -9.41 2.85
CA GLU A 183 10.87 -10.09 3.25
C GLU A 183 11.32 -9.73 4.67
N ALA A 184 12.16 -10.55 5.31
CA ALA A 184 12.65 -10.27 6.67
C ALA A 184 13.11 -8.80 6.83
N PHE A 185 12.49 -8.09 7.79
CA PHE A 185 12.76 -6.67 7.99
C PHE A 185 13.71 -6.48 9.16
N HIS A 186 14.91 -5.96 8.88
CA HIS A 186 15.98 -5.82 9.86
C HIS A 186 16.31 -4.35 10.13
N GLU A 187 17.16 -4.15 11.14
CA GLU A 187 17.65 -2.81 11.52
C GLU A 187 18.30 -2.04 10.36
N GLN A 188 18.91 -2.77 9.42
CA GLN A 188 19.50 -2.17 8.21
C GLN A 188 18.43 -1.59 7.29
N HIS A 189 17.31 -2.29 7.08
CA HIS A 189 16.19 -1.80 6.27
C HIS A 189 15.58 -0.54 6.89
N LEU A 190 15.40 -0.52 8.21
CA LEU A 190 14.94 0.67 8.92
C LEU A 190 15.90 1.85 8.73
N ARG A 191 17.21 1.62 8.88
CA ARG A 191 18.22 2.67 8.66
C ARG A 191 18.22 3.20 7.22
N GLN A 192 17.98 2.34 6.23
CA GLN A 192 17.88 2.76 4.83
C GLN A 192 16.64 3.64 4.60
N LEU A 193 15.49 3.29 5.17
CA LEU A 193 14.27 4.10 5.07
C LEU A 193 14.41 5.47 5.73
N LEU A 194 15.19 5.57 6.81
CA LEU A 194 15.46 6.82 7.54
C LEU A 194 16.71 7.57 7.05
N ALA A 195 17.41 7.09 6.02
CA ALA A 195 18.67 7.67 5.57
C ALA A 195 18.46 9.09 5.00
N ALA A 196 19.06 10.10 5.62
CA ALA A 196 18.90 11.50 5.20
C ALA A 196 19.15 11.70 3.70
N GLY A 197 18.22 12.39 3.02
CA GLY A 197 18.32 12.74 1.59
C GLY A 197 18.17 11.59 0.59
N SER A 198 17.89 10.36 1.04
CA SER A 198 17.69 9.21 0.14
C SER A 198 16.62 8.22 0.59
N GLY A 199 16.38 8.11 1.90
CA GLY A 199 15.39 7.24 2.49
C GLY A 199 13.97 7.77 2.31
N ALA A 200 13.04 6.86 2.01
CA ALA A 200 11.64 7.21 1.76
C ALA A 200 10.92 7.87 2.95
N TRP A 201 11.46 7.76 4.17
CA TRP A 201 10.91 8.36 5.38
C TRP A 201 11.73 9.54 5.91
N ALA A 202 12.93 9.79 5.36
CA ALA A 202 13.90 10.68 5.98
C ALA A 202 13.45 12.16 6.02
N ASP A 203 12.81 12.62 4.95
CA ASP A 203 12.41 14.03 4.78
C ASP A 203 10.90 14.23 4.90
N ILE A 204 10.17 13.21 5.35
CA ILE A 204 8.72 13.24 5.52
C ILE A 204 8.40 13.41 7.00
N TYR A 205 7.77 14.53 7.35
CA TYR A 205 7.26 14.73 8.70
C TYR A 205 6.26 13.63 9.07
N TRP A 206 6.38 13.13 10.31
CA TRP A 206 5.49 12.10 10.82
C TRP A 206 4.04 12.59 10.90
N GLN A 207 3.85 13.79 11.44
CA GLN A 207 2.53 14.40 11.59
C GLN A 207 2.03 14.90 10.24
N THR A 208 0.82 14.49 9.87
CA THR A 208 0.07 15.08 8.76
C THR A 208 -1.29 15.54 9.24
N PRO A 209 -1.95 16.45 8.51
CA PRO A 209 -3.31 16.83 8.83
C PRO A 209 -4.23 15.62 8.92
N ALA A 210 -5.23 15.69 9.80
CA ALA A 210 -6.13 14.59 10.05
C ALA A 210 -6.78 14.05 8.76
N ALA A 211 -6.99 12.73 8.70
CA ALA A 211 -7.49 12.02 7.51
C ALA A 211 -8.78 12.60 6.90
N LEU A 212 -9.67 13.14 7.74
CA LEU A 212 -10.94 13.74 7.33
C LEU A 212 -10.95 15.27 7.51
N ASN A 213 -9.79 15.92 7.42
CA ASN A 213 -9.69 17.37 7.53
C ASN A 213 -10.43 18.02 6.34
N PRO A 214 -11.55 18.75 6.58
CA PRO A 214 -12.37 19.31 5.52
C PRO A 214 -11.67 20.43 4.72
N VAL A 215 -10.54 20.96 5.22
CA VAL A 215 -9.80 22.06 4.59
C VAL A 215 -8.88 21.57 3.44
N LEU A 216 -8.66 20.25 3.33
CA LEU A 216 -7.68 19.66 2.39
C LEU A 216 -8.32 18.71 1.37
N ALA A 217 -9.63 18.81 1.16
CA ALA A 217 -10.40 17.93 0.28
C ALA A 217 -10.30 18.28 -1.23
N GLU A 218 -9.36 19.14 -1.63
CA GLU A 218 -9.08 19.51 -3.03
C GLU A 218 -7.84 18.81 -3.58
#